data_AF-A0A174FKX0-F1
#
_entry.id   AF-A0A174FKX0-F1
#
_cell.length_a   1.000
_cell.length_b   1.000
_cell.length_c   1.000
_cell.angle_alpha   90.00
_cell.angle_beta   90.00
_cell.angle_gamma   90.00
#
_symmetry.space_group_name_H-M   'P 1'
#
loop_
_entity.id
_entity.type
_entity.pdbx_description
1 polymer ?
#
loop_
_entity_poly.entity_id
_entity_poly.type
_entity_poly.pdbx_seq_one_letter_code
_entity_poly.pdbx_strand_id
1 'polypeptide(L)'
;MSSYGMKAVEFALKYPPMGIEKRRELLPYKSVSSLYPAKADEDVLVTANGRQRIDIVGDPYHERVIYRRERIMDMRWKDTPEPPDVAYAIPEARNYLKQGKFEEAARVMDEATKAAGYDQWIDSRPFGVEFPRLHPRLHSVIELLTEIEEGKERCDYLRYLDMMLGEAVVRIQDEKGGVLRRSFVSFDKEAVVQKTERLNKEQFDMNIRFVAPGGVRSSRPFRPVCACYL
;
A
#
# COMPACT_ATOMS: atom_id res chain seq x y z
N MET A 1 37.07 18.69 -10.60
CA MET A 1 36.56 17.34 -10.90
C MET A 1 35.76 16.88 -9.70
N SER A 2 34.44 16.71 -9.86
CA SER A 2 33.51 16.47 -8.74
C SER A 2 33.68 15.06 -8.18
N SER A 3 33.99 14.94 -6.89
CA SER A 3 34.32 13.70 -6.17
C SER A 3 33.10 12.89 -5.73
N TYR A 4 32.02 12.88 -6.52
CA TYR A 4 30.85 12.04 -6.23
C TYR A 4 30.99 10.71 -6.96
N GLY A 5 31.85 9.82 -6.45
CA GLY A 5 31.94 8.45 -6.91
C GLY A 5 30.73 7.66 -6.40
N MET A 6 29.77 7.38 -7.27
CA MET A 6 28.71 6.41 -6.96
C MET A 6 29.35 5.02 -6.84
N LYS A 7 29.33 4.43 -5.64
CA LYS A 7 29.78 3.05 -5.41
C LYS A 7 28.60 2.11 -5.59
N ALA A 8 28.67 1.25 -6.60
CA ALA A 8 27.72 0.14 -6.73
C ALA A 8 27.87 -0.77 -5.50
N VAL A 9 26.75 -1.00 -4.80
CA VAL A 9 26.65 -1.95 -3.70
C VAL A 9 25.76 -3.08 -4.18
N GLU A 10 26.16 -4.33 -3.90
CA GLU A 10 25.34 -5.48 -4.21
C GLU A 10 24.02 -5.40 -3.44
N PHE A 11 22.90 -5.40 -4.17
CA PHE A 11 21.58 -5.37 -3.57
C PHE A 11 21.20 -6.79 -3.14
N ALA A 12 21.44 -7.10 -1.87
CA ALA A 12 21.07 -8.39 -1.30
C ALA A 12 19.54 -8.52 -1.18
N LEU A 13 18.96 -9.47 -1.92
CA LEU A 13 17.58 -9.89 -1.75
C LEU A 13 17.46 -10.78 -0.52
N LYS A 14 16.33 -10.68 0.22
CA LYS A 14 16.07 -11.53 1.40
C LYS A 14 16.04 -13.01 1.02
N TYR A 15 15.49 -13.32 -0.17
CA TYR A 15 15.36 -14.67 -0.72
C TYR A 15 15.90 -14.71 -2.13
N PRO A 16 16.57 -15.81 -2.55
CA PRO A 16 16.95 -15.99 -3.93
C PRO A 16 15.70 -16.03 -4.84
N PRO A 17 15.63 -15.15 -5.84
CA PRO A 17 14.43 -15.01 -6.66
C PRO A 17 14.34 -16.11 -7.71
N MET A 18 13.12 -16.39 -8.16
CA MET A 18 12.87 -17.34 -9.23
C MET A 18 13.45 -16.85 -10.58
N GLY A 19 14.15 -17.77 -11.27
CA GLY A 19 14.70 -17.53 -12.60
C GLY A 19 13.65 -17.14 -13.64
N ILE A 20 14.05 -16.39 -14.68
CA ILE A 20 13.11 -15.84 -15.67
C ILE A 20 12.37 -16.91 -16.48
N GLU A 21 13.03 -18.00 -16.88
CA GLU A 21 12.39 -19.05 -17.67
C GLU A 21 11.30 -19.77 -16.88
N LYS A 22 11.60 -20.17 -15.63
CA LYS A 22 10.60 -20.76 -14.72
C LYS A 22 9.43 -19.80 -14.45
N ARG A 23 9.68 -18.50 -14.37
CA ARG A 23 8.62 -17.49 -14.24
C ARG A 23 7.71 -17.43 -15.47
N ARG A 24 8.25 -17.54 -16.69
CA ARG A 24 7.44 -17.54 -17.93
C ARG A 24 6.46 -18.70 -18.00
N GLU A 25 6.81 -19.84 -17.43
CA GLU A 25 5.93 -21.01 -17.37
C GLU A 25 4.81 -20.86 -16.33
N LEU A 26 5.05 -20.05 -15.28
CA LEU A 26 4.17 -19.97 -14.11
C LEU A 26 3.29 -18.73 -14.07
N LEU A 27 3.77 -17.61 -14.62
CA LEU A 27 3.08 -16.33 -14.51
C LEU A 27 1.86 -16.30 -15.45
N PRO A 28 0.70 -15.83 -14.97
CA PRO A 28 -0.46 -15.59 -15.80
C PRO A 28 -0.16 -14.58 -16.91
N TYR A 29 -0.94 -14.66 -18.00
CA TYR A 29 -0.81 -13.77 -19.16
C TYR A 29 -0.80 -12.27 -18.78
N LYS A 30 -1.60 -11.87 -17.79
CA LYS A 30 -1.56 -10.54 -17.17
C LYS A 30 -1.26 -10.68 -15.69
N SER A 31 -0.06 -10.29 -15.30
CA SER A 31 0.36 -10.33 -13.91
C SER A 31 1.30 -9.19 -13.56
N VAL A 32 1.26 -8.79 -12.29
CA VAL A 32 2.28 -7.93 -11.68
C VAL A 32 3.08 -8.79 -10.72
N SER A 33 4.39 -8.92 -10.94
CA SER A 33 5.25 -9.80 -10.15
C SER A 33 6.38 -9.03 -9.46
N SER A 34 6.82 -9.54 -8.31
CA SER A 34 7.96 -9.02 -7.57
C SER A 34 8.85 -10.17 -7.09
N LEU A 35 10.14 -9.87 -7.05
CA LEU A 35 11.22 -10.80 -6.69
C LEU A 35 11.64 -10.69 -5.23
N TYR A 36 10.97 -9.85 -4.44
CA TYR A 36 11.19 -9.71 -3.00
C TYR A 36 9.89 -9.37 -2.26
N PRO A 37 9.77 -9.74 -0.97
CA PRO A 37 8.67 -9.29 -0.12
C PRO A 37 8.63 -7.76 -0.02
N ALA A 38 7.45 -7.17 0.16
CA ALA A 38 7.28 -5.73 0.26
C ALA A 38 8.15 -5.13 1.39
N LYS A 39 8.83 -4.01 1.10
CA LYS A 39 9.65 -3.27 2.09
C LYS A 39 8.92 -2.06 2.66
N ALA A 40 7.99 -1.52 1.89
CA ALA A 40 7.10 -0.42 2.27
C ALA A 40 5.65 -0.72 1.90
N ASP A 41 4.71 0.08 2.41
CA ASP A 41 3.27 -0.06 2.11
C ASP A 41 2.96 0.05 0.61
N GLU A 42 3.76 0.80 -0.15
CA GLU A 42 3.59 0.98 -1.59
C GLU A 42 3.95 -0.28 -2.40
N ASP A 43 4.76 -1.18 -1.82
CA ASP A 43 5.25 -2.37 -2.52
C ASP A 43 4.32 -3.58 -2.37
N VAL A 44 3.28 -3.50 -1.54
CA VAL A 44 2.39 -4.62 -1.21
C VAL A 44 1.58 -5.10 -2.42
N LEU A 45 1.26 -6.39 -2.46
CA LEU A 45 0.25 -6.87 -3.41
C LEU A 45 -1.13 -6.54 -2.88
N VAL A 46 -1.99 -6.02 -3.75
CA VAL A 46 -3.35 -5.58 -3.38
C VAL A 46 -4.38 -6.46 -4.07
N THR A 47 -5.36 -6.96 -3.31
CA THR A 47 -6.58 -7.57 -3.85
C THR A 47 -7.78 -7.11 -3.04
N ALA A 48 -8.93 -6.93 -3.70
CA ALA A 48 -10.10 -6.27 -3.13
C ALA A 48 -11.39 -6.63 -3.88
N ASN A 49 -12.54 -6.44 -3.23
CA ASN A 49 -13.88 -6.61 -3.80
C ASN A 49 -14.71 -5.31 -3.84
N GLY A 50 -14.05 -4.15 -3.81
CA GLY A 50 -14.68 -2.83 -3.70
C GLY A 50 -15.06 -2.44 -2.27
N ARG A 51 -15.41 -3.37 -1.39
CA ARG A 51 -15.75 -3.10 0.01
C ARG A 51 -14.60 -3.38 0.98
N GLN A 52 -13.97 -4.53 0.79
CA GLN A 52 -12.83 -5.03 1.55
C GLN A 52 -11.60 -5.02 0.64
N ARG A 53 -10.45 -4.73 1.25
CA ARG A 53 -9.14 -4.75 0.62
C ARG A 53 -8.17 -5.42 1.55
N ILE A 54 -7.29 -6.26 1.01
CA ILE A 54 -6.12 -6.74 1.72
C ILE A 54 -4.85 -6.29 1.02
N ASP A 55 -3.87 -5.91 1.84
CA ASP A 55 -2.51 -5.60 1.41
C ASP A 55 -1.58 -6.69 1.93
N ILE A 56 -0.87 -7.32 1.01
CA ILE A 56 -0.08 -8.53 1.28
C ILE A 56 1.40 -8.17 1.12
N VAL A 57 2.15 -8.31 2.22
CA VAL A 57 3.61 -8.10 2.21
C VAL A 57 4.30 -9.15 1.34
N GLY A 58 3.86 -10.40 1.44
CA GLY A 58 4.35 -11.53 0.67
C GLY A 58 5.62 -12.12 1.22
N ASP A 59 5.77 -12.12 2.55
CA ASP A 59 6.82 -12.89 3.22
C ASP A 59 6.33 -14.34 3.43
N PRO A 60 7.01 -15.36 2.89
CA PRO A 60 6.53 -16.74 2.95
C PRO A 60 6.43 -17.28 4.38
N TYR A 61 7.34 -16.87 5.27
CA TYR A 61 7.47 -17.44 6.62
C TYR A 61 6.96 -16.50 7.71
N HIS A 62 7.08 -15.19 7.52
CA HIS A 62 6.68 -14.16 8.49
C HIS A 62 5.71 -13.16 7.85
N GLU A 63 4.54 -13.64 7.45
CA GLU A 63 3.60 -12.85 6.68
C GLU A 63 2.92 -11.79 7.53
N ARG A 64 2.61 -10.68 6.85
CA ARG A 64 1.72 -9.66 7.37
C ARG A 64 0.71 -9.31 6.29
N VAL A 65 -0.56 -9.49 6.62
CA VAL A 65 -1.69 -9.08 5.76
C VAL A 65 -2.48 -8.01 6.48
N ILE A 66 -2.59 -6.85 5.83
CA ILE A 66 -3.28 -5.69 6.38
C ILE A 66 -4.69 -5.67 5.79
N TYR A 67 -5.70 -5.69 6.66
CA TYR A 67 -7.10 -5.66 6.26
C TYR A 67 -7.62 -4.23 6.30
N ARG A 68 -8.27 -3.81 5.21
CA ARG A 68 -8.87 -2.49 5.07
C ARG A 68 -10.32 -2.63 4.61
N ARG A 69 -11.16 -1.67 5.00
CA ARG A 69 -12.56 -1.59 4.58
C ARG A 69 -12.88 -0.17 4.15
N GLU A 70 -13.57 -0.01 3.04
CA GLU A 70 -13.85 1.31 2.43
C GLU A 70 -14.52 2.30 3.39
N ARG A 71 -15.33 1.82 4.34
CA ARG A 71 -16.11 2.67 5.27
C ARG A 71 -15.41 2.90 6.61
N ILE A 72 -14.29 2.22 6.88
CA ILE A 72 -13.54 2.41 8.12
C ILE A 72 -12.37 3.31 7.77
N MET A 73 -12.50 4.57 8.16
CA MET A 73 -11.53 5.62 7.88
C MET A 73 -11.02 6.20 9.19
N ASP A 74 -9.75 6.57 9.20
CA ASP A 74 -9.18 7.42 10.22
C ASP A 74 -9.60 8.86 9.92
N MET A 75 -10.50 9.35 10.74
CA MET A 75 -10.93 10.73 10.70
C MET A 75 -9.81 11.58 11.27
N ARG A 76 -9.17 12.41 10.46
CA ARG A 76 -8.12 13.29 10.96
C ARG A 76 -8.68 14.27 12.00
N TRP A 77 -9.93 14.68 11.84
CA TRP A 77 -10.58 15.71 12.64
C TRP A 77 -11.91 15.16 13.18
N LYS A 78 -12.30 15.61 14.37
CA LYS A 78 -13.57 15.18 15.00
C LYS A 78 -14.77 15.64 14.19
N ASP A 79 -14.72 16.87 13.71
CA ASP A 79 -15.76 17.52 12.93
C ASP A 79 -15.15 18.02 11.61
N THR A 80 -15.84 17.75 10.49
CA THR A 80 -15.46 18.24 9.16
C THR A 80 -15.66 19.76 9.12
N PRO A 81 -14.72 20.54 8.57
CA PRO A 81 -14.87 21.98 8.49
C PRO A 81 -15.98 22.30 7.48
N GLU A 82 -16.77 23.32 7.78
CA GLU A 82 -17.72 23.83 6.80
C GLU A 82 -16.96 24.52 5.65
N PRO A 83 -17.32 24.25 4.38
CA PRO A 83 -16.70 24.88 3.22
C PRO A 83 -16.55 26.41 3.37
N PRO A 84 -15.45 27.00 2.88
CA PRO A 84 -15.23 28.43 3.04
C PRO A 84 -16.28 29.20 2.24
N ASP A 85 -16.87 30.24 2.84
CA ASP A 85 -17.76 31.14 2.12
C ASP A 85 -16.95 32.10 1.25
N VAL A 86 -16.70 31.68 0.02
CA VAL A 86 -15.98 32.46 -1.02
C VAL A 86 -16.91 32.92 -2.13
N ALA A 87 -18.23 32.85 -1.93
CA ALA A 87 -19.21 33.17 -2.97
C ALA A 87 -19.06 34.61 -3.48
N TYR A 88 -18.59 35.52 -2.62
CA TYR A 88 -18.33 36.92 -2.93
C TYR A 88 -17.20 37.13 -3.95
N ALA A 89 -16.24 36.21 -4.05
CA ALA A 89 -15.08 36.31 -4.95
C ALA A 89 -15.36 35.75 -6.36
N ILE A 90 -16.41 34.91 -6.50
CA ILE A 90 -16.78 34.25 -7.76
C ILE A 90 -17.06 35.25 -8.91
N PRO A 91 -17.78 36.37 -8.70
CA PRO A 91 -18.03 37.33 -9.77
C PRO A 91 -16.75 37.94 -10.35
N GLU A 92 -15.79 38.27 -9.50
CA GLU A 92 -14.51 38.85 -9.89
C GLU A 92 -13.63 37.82 -10.62
N ALA A 93 -13.52 36.60 -10.08
CA ALA A 93 -12.82 35.50 -10.75
C ALA A 93 -13.39 35.23 -12.15
N ARG A 94 -14.73 35.25 -12.31
CA ARG A 94 -15.38 35.11 -13.63
C ARG A 94 -15.03 36.24 -14.59
N ASN A 95 -14.85 37.47 -14.10
CA ASN A 95 -14.43 38.59 -14.93
C ASN A 95 -13.00 38.38 -15.47
N TYR A 96 -12.08 37.94 -14.62
CA TYR A 96 -10.71 37.59 -15.04
C TYR A 96 -10.69 36.45 -16.06
N LEU A 97 -11.47 35.38 -15.84
CA LEU A 97 -11.60 34.28 -16.79
C LEU A 97 -12.10 34.73 -18.17
N LYS A 98 -13.09 35.62 -18.23
CA LYS A 98 -13.59 36.19 -19.50
C LYS A 98 -12.54 36.98 -20.26
N GLN A 99 -11.55 37.53 -19.56
CA GLN A 99 -10.45 38.30 -20.14
C GLN A 99 -9.23 37.42 -20.49
N GLY A 100 -9.31 36.09 -20.29
CA GLY A 100 -8.18 35.18 -20.49
C GLY A 100 -7.10 35.28 -19.39
N LYS A 101 -7.40 35.92 -18.27
CA LYS A 101 -6.50 36.16 -17.13
C LYS A 101 -6.63 35.04 -16.09
N PHE A 102 -6.04 33.88 -16.40
CA PHE A 102 -6.21 32.66 -15.59
C PHE A 102 -5.48 32.73 -14.24
N GLU A 103 -4.29 33.32 -14.20
CA GLU A 103 -3.49 33.44 -12.97
C GLU A 103 -4.17 34.36 -11.96
N GLU A 104 -4.73 35.48 -12.42
CA GLU A 104 -5.44 36.43 -11.58
C GLU A 104 -6.76 35.85 -11.07
N ALA A 105 -7.48 35.10 -11.92
CA ALA A 105 -8.67 34.39 -11.48
C ALA A 105 -8.35 33.36 -10.37
N ALA A 106 -7.24 32.62 -10.50
CA ALA A 106 -6.80 31.68 -9.47
C ALA A 106 -6.39 32.42 -8.19
N ARG A 107 -5.65 33.52 -8.29
CA ARG A 107 -5.18 34.32 -7.15
C ARG A 107 -6.33 34.88 -6.33
N VAL A 108 -7.36 35.43 -6.96
CA VAL A 108 -8.56 35.96 -6.27
C VAL A 108 -9.27 34.86 -5.47
N MET A 109 -9.40 33.66 -6.03
CA MET A 109 -10.04 32.54 -5.33
C MET A 109 -9.17 31.99 -4.18
N ASP A 110 -7.85 31.94 -4.36
CA ASP A 110 -6.91 31.52 -3.32
C ASP A 110 -6.88 32.53 -2.15
N GLU A 111 -6.79 33.82 -2.44
CA GLU A 111 -6.85 34.90 -1.45
C GLU A 111 -8.17 34.86 -0.67
N ALA A 112 -9.31 34.68 -1.36
CA ALA A 112 -10.61 34.55 -0.70
C ALA A 112 -10.70 33.31 0.20
N THR A 113 -10.15 32.18 -0.25
CA THR A 113 -10.11 30.93 0.53
C THR A 113 -9.23 31.09 1.78
N LYS A 114 -8.06 31.70 1.65
CA LYS A 114 -7.15 31.98 2.76
C LYS A 114 -7.77 32.97 3.76
N ALA A 115 -8.43 34.03 3.27
CA ALA A 115 -9.15 35.01 4.09
C ALA A 115 -10.31 34.38 4.88
N ALA A 116 -10.96 33.36 4.33
CA ALA A 116 -11.99 32.58 5.02
C ALA A 116 -11.45 31.61 6.10
N GLY A 117 -10.15 31.65 6.40
CA GLY A 117 -9.53 30.87 7.48
C GLY A 117 -9.16 29.44 7.08
N TYR A 118 -9.15 29.13 5.78
CA TYR A 118 -8.80 27.80 5.27
C TYR A 118 -7.30 27.53 5.11
N ASP A 119 -6.47 28.53 5.36
CA ASP A 119 -5.00 28.42 5.27
C ASP A 119 -4.44 27.30 6.17
N GLN A 120 -5.00 27.14 7.38
CA GLN A 120 -4.64 26.06 8.31
C GLN A 120 -4.94 24.64 7.77
N TRP A 121 -5.83 24.54 6.79
CA TRP A 121 -6.26 23.29 6.17
C TRP A 121 -5.54 22.98 4.86
N ILE A 122 -4.62 23.85 4.44
CA ILE A 122 -3.74 23.63 3.31
C ILE A 122 -2.42 23.02 3.84
N ASP A 123 -1.89 22.02 3.14
CA ASP A 123 -0.53 21.54 3.36
C ASP A 123 0.24 21.67 2.04
N SER A 124 1.54 21.93 2.13
CA SER A 124 2.43 22.06 0.98
C SER A 124 3.48 20.94 0.94
N ARG A 125 3.54 20.10 1.97
CA ARG A 125 4.58 19.05 2.11
C ARG A 125 4.15 17.74 1.46
N PRO A 126 5.08 16.97 0.88
CA PRO A 126 6.53 17.23 0.80
C PRO A 126 6.96 17.98 -0.48
N PHE A 127 6.05 18.23 -1.42
CA PHE A 127 6.41 18.63 -2.79
C PHE A 127 6.36 20.14 -3.07
N GLY A 128 6.06 20.96 -2.07
CA GLY A 128 5.93 22.43 -2.22
C GLY A 128 4.68 22.87 -2.97
N VAL A 129 3.74 21.96 -3.23
CA VAL A 129 2.47 22.24 -3.91
C VAL A 129 1.37 22.31 -2.85
N GLU A 130 0.63 23.41 -2.80
CA GLU A 130 -0.49 23.58 -1.87
C GLU A 130 -1.64 22.62 -2.24
N PHE A 131 -2.07 21.81 -1.26
CA PHE A 131 -3.24 20.94 -1.40
C PHE A 131 -4.13 20.97 -0.14
N PRO A 132 -5.45 20.84 -0.29
CA PRO A 132 -6.34 20.68 0.86
C PRO A 132 -6.01 19.40 1.62
N ARG A 133 -5.91 19.49 2.95
CA ARG A 133 -5.75 18.33 3.82
C ARG A 133 -6.98 17.43 3.69
N LEU A 134 -6.81 16.29 3.03
CA LEU A 134 -7.87 15.30 2.85
C LEU A 134 -8.35 14.73 4.20
N HIS A 135 -9.67 14.65 4.34
CA HIS A 135 -10.36 14.36 5.61
C HIS A 135 -10.27 12.88 6.04
N PRO A 136 -10.67 11.87 5.21
CA PRO A 136 -10.49 10.46 5.56
C PRO A 136 -9.12 9.94 5.12
N ARG A 137 -8.39 9.33 6.05
CA ARG A 137 -7.30 8.38 5.72
C ARG A 137 -7.85 6.96 5.72
N LEU A 138 -7.37 6.12 4.80
CA LEU A 138 -7.67 4.69 4.85
C LEU A 138 -7.10 4.10 6.13
N HIS A 139 -7.98 3.59 7.00
CA HIS A 139 -7.57 2.95 8.25
C HIS A 139 -7.32 1.46 8.02
N SER A 140 -6.19 0.98 8.53
CA SER A 140 -5.93 -0.46 8.67
C SER A 140 -6.83 -0.99 9.78
N VAL A 141 -7.80 -1.85 9.49
CA VAL A 141 -8.78 -2.32 10.48
C VAL A 141 -8.13 -3.31 11.45
N ILE A 142 -7.35 -4.23 10.91
CA ILE A 142 -6.67 -5.30 11.63
C ILE A 142 -5.53 -5.82 10.77
N GLU A 143 -4.49 -6.36 11.39
CA GLU A 143 -3.44 -7.08 10.68
C GLU A 143 -3.44 -8.55 11.10
N LEU A 144 -3.28 -9.44 10.12
CA LEU A 144 -3.04 -10.86 10.34
C LEU A 144 -1.54 -11.12 10.22
N LEU A 145 -0.96 -11.66 11.28
CA LEU A 145 0.41 -12.14 11.31
C LEU A 145 0.39 -13.66 11.26
N THR A 146 1.14 -14.24 10.31
CA THR A 146 1.34 -15.69 10.29
C THR A 146 2.81 -16.02 10.36
N GLU A 147 3.16 -16.97 11.20
CA GLU A 147 4.52 -17.47 11.35
C GLU A 147 4.56 -18.96 11.03
N ILE A 148 5.43 -19.31 10.09
CA ILE A 148 5.78 -20.69 9.72
C ILE A 148 7.27 -20.84 9.97
N GLU A 149 7.70 -22.00 10.45
CA GLU A 149 9.12 -22.27 10.62
C GLU A 149 9.87 -22.15 9.29
N GLU A 150 10.87 -21.27 9.25
CA GLU A 150 11.66 -21.00 8.05
C GLU A 150 12.53 -22.22 7.70
N GLY A 151 12.54 -22.56 6.41
CA GLY A 151 13.44 -23.56 5.85
C GLY A 151 14.83 -23.01 5.51
N LYS A 152 15.83 -23.87 5.51
CA LYS A 152 17.15 -23.71 4.89
C LYS A 152 17.04 -23.82 3.35
N GLU A 153 18.15 -23.57 2.66
CA GLU A 153 18.27 -23.76 1.20
C GLU A 153 17.15 -23.09 0.36
N ARG A 154 16.69 -21.93 0.84
CA ARG A 154 15.63 -21.13 0.24
C ARG A 154 15.95 -20.75 -1.20
N CYS A 155 15.06 -21.07 -2.13
CA CYS A 155 15.21 -20.69 -3.53
C CYS A 155 13.86 -20.42 -4.21
N ASP A 156 13.91 -19.90 -5.44
CA ASP A 156 12.74 -19.68 -6.28
C ASP A 156 11.61 -18.88 -5.62
N TYR A 157 11.97 -17.84 -4.87
CA TYR A 157 10.99 -16.90 -4.35
C TYR A 157 10.30 -16.15 -5.49
N LEU A 158 8.97 -16.06 -5.42
CA LEU A 158 8.16 -15.27 -6.32
C LEU A 158 6.87 -14.85 -5.62
N ARG A 159 6.48 -13.59 -5.77
CA ARG A 159 5.11 -13.15 -5.51
C ARG A 159 4.52 -12.46 -6.73
N TYR A 160 3.24 -12.66 -6.99
CA TYR A 160 2.55 -12.00 -8.08
C TYR A 160 1.06 -11.83 -7.82
N LEU A 161 0.46 -10.84 -8.47
CA LEU A 161 -0.97 -10.68 -8.59
C LEU A 161 -1.41 -11.18 -9.97
N ASP A 162 -2.25 -12.21 -10.00
CA ASP A 162 -2.97 -12.62 -11.20
C ASP A 162 -4.06 -11.58 -11.48
N MET A 163 -3.91 -10.80 -12.55
CA MET A 163 -4.88 -9.75 -12.89
C MET A 163 -6.12 -10.30 -13.60
N MET A 164 -6.11 -11.56 -14.02
CA MET A 164 -7.27 -12.22 -14.60
C MET A 164 -8.21 -12.77 -13.53
N LEU A 165 -7.64 -13.24 -12.41
CA LEU A 165 -8.41 -13.83 -11.29
C LEU A 165 -8.56 -12.91 -10.08
N GLY A 166 -7.73 -11.87 -9.98
CA GLY A 166 -7.64 -11.04 -8.77
C GLY A 166 -6.99 -11.77 -7.57
N GLU A 167 -6.24 -12.86 -7.84
CA GLU A 167 -5.59 -13.68 -6.82
C GLU A 167 -4.12 -13.26 -6.64
N ALA A 168 -3.73 -12.97 -5.40
CA ALA A 168 -2.35 -12.76 -5.02
C ALA A 168 -1.72 -14.09 -4.59
N VAL A 169 -0.57 -14.39 -5.17
CA VAL A 169 0.18 -15.64 -4.95
C VAL A 169 1.56 -15.31 -4.42
N VAL A 170 2.00 -16.02 -3.39
CA VAL A 170 3.34 -15.95 -2.81
C VAL A 170 3.88 -17.36 -2.75
N ARG A 171 5.11 -17.58 -3.23
CA ARG A 171 5.72 -18.90 -3.24
C ARG A 171 7.22 -18.86 -3.03
N ILE A 172 7.73 -19.93 -2.43
CA ILE A 172 9.17 -20.19 -2.28
C ILE A 172 9.41 -21.70 -2.18
N GLN A 173 10.60 -22.16 -2.56
CA GLN A 173 11.07 -23.51 -2.29
C GLN A 173 12.06 -23.50 -1.11
N ASP A 174 12.02 -24.55 -0.30
CA ASP A 174 12.94 -24.82 0.80
C ASP A 174 13.07 -26.35 0.99
N GLU A 175 13.94 -26.77 1.90
CA GLU A 175 14.16 -28.19 2.24
C GLU A 175 12.96 -28.85 2.94
N LYS A 176 12.01 -28.04 3.47
CA LYS A 176 10.77 -28.48 4.12
C LYS A 176 9.57 -28.55 3.16
N GLY A 177 9.84 -28.59 1.86
CA GLY A 177 8.80 -28.73 0.84
C GLY A 177 8.21 -27.43 0.31
N GLY A 178 8.82 -26.28 0.62
CA GLY A 178 8.45 -24.94 0.14
C GLY A 178 7.11 -24.44 0.68
N VAL A 179 6.76 -23.19 0.39
CA VAL A 179 5.49 -22.59 0.80
C VAL A 179 4.76 -22.04 -0.42
N LEU A 180 3.46 -22.27 -0.49
CA LEU A 180 2.54 -21.64 -1.44
C LEU A 180 1.39 -21.00 -0.68
N ARG A 181 1.24 -19.69 -0.85
CA ARG A 181 0.10 -18.93 -0.36
C ARG A 181 -0.67 -18.33 -1.51
N ARG A 182 -2.00 -18.43 -1.42
CA ARG A 182 -2.96 -17.84 -2.35
C ARG A 182 -3.97 -17.03 -1.56
N SER A 183 -4.22 -15.81 -1.99
CA SER A 183 -5.12 -14.88 -1.29
C SER A 183 -5.96 -14.11 -2.29
N PHE A 184 -7.26 -14.02 -2.04
CA PHE A 184 -8.16 -13.17 -2.80
C PHE A 184 -9.31 -12.67 -1.92
N VAL A 185 -10.00 -11.63 -2.38
CA VAL A 185 -11.23 -11.15 -1.75
C VAL A 185 -12.40 -11.52 -2.63
N SER A 186 -13.31 -12.36 -2.12
CA SER A 186 -14.49 -12.80 -2.85
C SER A 186 -15.52 -11.67 -2.97
N PHE A 187 -15.97 -11.39 -4.18
CA PHE A 187 -17.13 -10.53 -4.42
C PHE A 187 -18.42 -11.18 -3.89
N ASP A 188 -18.71 -12.41 -4.32
CA ASP A 188 -19.98 -13.08 -4.02
C ASP A 188 -20.15 -13.48 -2.55
N LYS A 189 -19.04 -13.79 -1.86
CA LYS A 189 -19.07 -14.25 -0.46
C LYS A 189 -18.72 -13.17 0.55
N GLU A 190 -18.33 -11.98 0.08
CA GLU A 190 -17.87 -10.87 0.93
C GLU A 190 -16.80 -11.28 1.97
N ALA A 191 -15.91 -12.18 1.57
CA ALA A 191 -14.94 -12.79 2.45
C ALA A 191 -13.54 -12.73 1.85
N VAL A 192 -12.57 -12.46 2.73
CA VAL A 192 -11.17 -12.68 2.42
C VAL A 192 -10.87 -14.17 2.56
N VAL A 193 -10.28 -14.75 1.52
CA VAL A 193 -9.87 -16.15 1.51
C VAL A 193 -8.37 -16.20 1.41
N GLN A 194 -7.73 -16.92 2.33
CA GLN A 194 -6.31 -17.22 2.28
C GLN A 194 -6.09 -18.72 2.42
N LYS A 195 -5.41 -19.30 1.45
CA LYS A 195 -4.96 -20.69 1.49
C LYS A 195 -3.45 -20.70 1.61
N THR A 196 -2.92 -21.43 2.58
CA THR A 196 -1.49 -21.69 2.71
C THR A 196 -1.25 -23.19 2.74
N GLU A 197 -0.29 -23.67 1.95
CA GLU A 197 0.09 -25.08 1.88
C GLU A 197 1.58 -25.22 1.58
N ARG A 198 2.17 -26.37 1.94
CA ARG A 198 3.49 -26.75 1.43
C ARG A 198 3.39 -27.13 -0.05
N LEU A 199 4.42 -26.87 -0.85
CA LEU A 199 4.42 -27.26 -2.27
C LEU A 199 4.38 -28.79 -2.43
N ASN A 200 5.02 -29.52 -1.52
CA ASN A 200 5.02 -30.99 -1.46
C ASN A 200 3.76 -31.60 -0.78
N LYS A 201 2.81 -30.77 -0.33
CA LYS A 201 1.57 -31.18 0.36
C LYS A 201 1.73 -31.80 1.74
N GLU A 202 2.92 -31.75 2.34
CA GLU A 202 3.11 -32.19 3.72
C GLU A 202 2.44 -31.25 4.73
N GLN A 203 2.16 -31.78 5.91
CA GLN A 203 1.61 -31.02 7.03
C GLN A 203 2.68 -30.12 7.64
N PHE A 204 2.26 -29.01 8.23
CA PHE A 204 3.14 -28.06 8.88
C PHE A 204 2.37 -27.27 9.93
N ASP A 205 3.09 -26.78 10.93
CA ASP A 205 2.53 -25.90 11.96
C ASP A 205 2.58 -24.43 11.50
N MET A 206 1.53 -23.69 11.85
CA MET A 206 1.44 -22.26 11.61
C MET A 206 0.88 -21.55 12.84
N ASN A 207 1.59 -20.53 13.30
CA ASN A 207 1.06 -19.62 14.31
C ASN A 207 0.30 -18.49 13.60
N ILE A 208 -0.91 -18.22 14.07
CA ILE A 208 -1.79 -17.18 13.51
C ILE A 208 -2.15 -16.21 14.61
N ARG A 209 -1.94 -14.91 14.37
CA ARG A 209 -2.25 -13.84 15.32
C ARG A 209 -2.92 -12.67 14.62
N PHE A 210 -3.99 -12.17 15.22
CA PHE A 210 -4.59 -10.91 14.84
C PHE A 210 -4.08 -9.80 15.76
N VAL A 211 -3.71 -8.67 15.18
CA VAL A 211 -3.25 -7.49 15.92
C VAL A 211 -4.04 -6.26 15.49
N ALA A 212 -4.37 -5.42 16.47
CA ALA A 212 -4.95 -4.12 16.20
C ALA A 212 -3.96 -3.24 15.42
N PRO A 213 -4.46 -2.30 14.60
CA PRO A 213 -3.63 -1.31 13.91
C PRO A 213 -2.69 -0.59 14.88
N GLY A 214 -1.42 -0.45 14.49
CA GLY A 214 -0.37 0.13 15.33
C GLY A 214 0.18 -0.79 16.44
N GLY A 215 -0.34 -2.01 16.60
CA GLY A 215 0.11 -2.97 17.61
C GLY A 215 1.44 -3.67 17.31
N VAL A 216 1.96 -3.56 16.08
CA VAL A 216 3.24 -4.16 15.70
C VAL A 216 4.39 -3.22 16.07
N ARG A 217 5.02 -3.45 17.23
CA ARG A 217 6.36 -2.92 17.53
C ARG A 217 7.41 -3.75 16.76
N SER A 218 7.61 -3.51 15.46
CA SER A 218 8.64 -4.24 14.71
C SER A 218 10.04 -3.71 15.02
N SER A 219 10.99 -4.62 15.26
CA SER A 219 12.42 -4.33 15.48
C SER A 219 13.17 -3.94 14.20
N ARG A 220 12.49 -3.95 13.04
CA ARG A 220 12.98 -3.42 11.76
C ARG A 220 11.91 -2.48 11.21
N PRO A 221 12.26 -1.28 10.70
CA PRO A 221 11.27 -0.35 10.19
C PRO A 221 10.75 -0.87 8.85
N PHE A 222 9.64 -1.61 8.86
CA PHE A 222 8.72 -1.56 7.74
C PHE A 222 8.24 -0.11 7.75
N ARG A 223 8.65 0.70 6.77
CA ARG A 223 8.32 2.13 6.77
C ARG A 223 6.85 2.26 6.37
N PRO A 224 5.93 2.57 7.29
CA PRO A 224 4.64 3.02 6.84
C PRO A 224 4.87 4.38 6.17
N VAL A 225 4.26 4.59 5.01
CA VAL A 225 4.30 5.91 4.33
C VAL A 225 3.60 6.97 5.19
N CYS A 226 2.88 6.55 6.23
CA CYS A 226 2.21 7.40 7.21
C CYS A 226 2.84 7.36 8.62
N ALA A 227 4.15 7.15 8.76
CA ALA A 227 4.83 7.59 9.99
C ALA A 227 5.08 9.11 9.92
N CYS A 228 4.04 9.91 10.14
CA CYS A 228 4.27 11.28 10.57
C CYS A 228 4.36 11.28 12.08
N TYR A 229 5.59 11.54 12.54
CA TYR A 229 5.89 12.26 13.76
C TYR A 229 4.77 13.27 14.05
N LEU A 230 4.19 13.14 15.25
CA LEU A 230 3.46 14.23 15.91
C LEU A 230 4.37 15.46 16.04
#